data_AF-A0A8S3WB15-F1
#
_entry.id   AF-A0A8S3WB15-F1
#
_cell.length_a   1.000
_cell.length_b   1.000
_cell.length_c   1.000
_cell.angle_alpha   90.00
_cell.angle_beta   90.00
_cell.angle_gamma   90.00
#
_symmetry.space_group_name_H-M   'P 1'
#
loop_
_entity.id
_entity.type
_entity.pdbx_description
1 polymer ?
#
loop_
_entity_poly.entity_id
_entity_poly.type
_entity_poly.pdbx_seq_one_letter_code
_entity_poly.pdbx_strand_id
1 'polypeptide(L)'
;MYSGKQASTPETGSKTEKLVLKLMRSYPLRGHHLFMDNYYNSVSLSQKLLELRTHTTGTLRTNRKDNPKDIVKKTEERWKKCLDAIVDRRSGKSRTLNAHFMCQYVVRRLRLYPLCHNR
;
A
#
# COMPACT_ATOMS: atom_id res chain seq x y z
N MET A 1 -20.09 7.40 14.83
CA MET A 1 -19.27 6.44 15.62
C MET A 1 -19.15 5.13 14.84
N TYR A 2 -18.00 4.43 14.93
CA TYR A 2 -17.86 3.08 14.35
C TYR A 2 -18.57 2.08 15.27
N SER A 3 -19.60 1.41 14.76
CA SER A 3 -20.49 0.57 15.57
C SER A 3 -20.41 -0.93 15.20
N GLY A 4 -19.28 -1.39 14.65
CA GLY A 4 -19.08 -2.81 14.33
C GLY A 4 -19.85 -3.31 13.09
N LYS A 5 -20.07 -4.63 13.02
CA LYS A 5 -20.74 -5.29 11.89
C LYS A 5 -22.26 -5.03 11.95
N GLN A 6 -22.74 -4.16 11.07
CA GLN A 6 -24.16 -4.08 10.71
C GLN A 6 -24.38 -4.82 9.38
N ALA A 7 -25.56 -5.43 9.21
CA ALA A 7 -25.92 -6.15 7.99
C ALA A 7 -25.98 -5.17 6.82
N SER A 8 -24.99 -5.20 5.93
CA SER A 8 -24.93 -4.34 4.76
C SER A 8 -25.73 -4.96 3.61
N THR A 9 -26.55 -4.14 2.97
CA THR A 9 -27.23 -4.41 1.70
C THR A 9 -26.29 -5.00 0.64
N PRO A 10 -26.82 -5.76 -0.35
CA PRO A 10 -26.04 -6.43 -1.40
C PRO A 10 -25.57 -5.42 -2.46
N GLU A 11 -24.74 -4.47 -2.07
CA GLU A 11 -24.20 -3.44 -2.98
C GLU A 11 -22.74 -3.74 -3.30
N THR A 12 -22.44 -3.82 -4.59
CA THR A 12 -21.15 -4.15 -5.20
C THR A 12 -20.05 -3.17 -4.77
N GLY A 13 -19.18 -3.60 -3.85
CA GLY A 13 -18.00 -2.83 -3.44
C GLY A 13 -17.48 -3.18 -2.04
N SER A 14 -16.19 -2.95 -1.80
CA SER A 14 -15.59 -3.19 -0.48
C SER A 14 -16.14 -2.22 0.57
N LYS A 15 -16.34 -2.70 1.81
CA LYS A 15 -16.82 -1.88 2.94
C LYS A 15 -15.95 -0.64 3.17
N THR A 16 -14.64 -0.78 2.94
CA THR A 16 -13.67 0.32 3.07
C THR A 16 -13.91 1.43 2.04
N GLU A 17 -14.19 1.07 0.79
CA GLU A 17 -14.47 2.04 -0.28
C GLU A 17 -15.75 2.83 0.00
N LYS A 18 -16.81 2.16 0.45
CA LYS A 18 -18.06 2.81 0.83
C LYS A 18 -17.87 3.79 1.98
N LEU A 19 -17.03 3.44 2.95
CA LEU A 19 -16.68 4.31 4.06
C LEU A 19 -16.00 5.59 3.57
N VAL A 20 -14.97 5.46 2.73
CA VAL A 20 -14.25 6.61 2.16
C VAL A 20 -15.19 7.49 1.32
N LEU A 21 -15.97 6.89 0.43
CA LEU A 21 -16.93 7.62 -0.40
C LEU A 21 -17.97 8.35 0.46
N LYS A 22 -18.49 7.72 1.52
CA LYS A 22 -19.46 8.34 2.44
C LYS A 22 -18.86 9.55 3.15
N LEU A 23 -17.58 9.48 3.56
CA LEU A 23 -16.87 10.60 4.18
C LEU A 23 -16.62 11.73 3.18
N MET A 24 -16.38 11.40 1.91
CA MET A 24 -16.11 12.39 0.84
C MET A 24 -17.37 13.01 0.22
N ARG A 25 -18.59 12.53 0.54
CA ARG A 25 -19.85 13.05 -0.02
C ARG A 25 -20.03 14.57 0.15
N SER A 26 -19.48 15.16 1.21
CA SER A 26 -19.61 16.60 1.48
C SER A 26 -18.58 17.46 0.75
N TYR A 27 -17.60 16.86 0.07
CA TYR A 27 -16.48 17.58 -0.55
C TYR A 27 -16.28 17.26 -2.06
N PRO A 28 -17.33 17.22 -2.90
CA PRO A 28 -17.14 16.90 -4.31
C PRO A 28 -16.46 18.05 -5.09
N LEU A 29 -15.67 17.68 -6.12
CA LEU A 29 -15.30 18.51 -7.28
C LEU A 29 -14.43 19.76 -7.04
N ARG A 30 -13.82 19.88 -5.87
CA ARG A 30 -12.95 21.03 -5.53
C ARG A 30 -11.46 20.82 -5.84
N GLY A 31 -11.09 19.74 -6.54
CA GLY A 31 -9.69 19.43 -6.86
C GLY A 31 -8.87 19.03 -5.63
N HIS A 32 -9.50 18.39 -4.66
CA HIS A 32 -8.82 18.00 -3.42
C HIS A 32 -7.83 16.84 -3.64
N HIS A 33 -6.77 16.84 -2.83
CA HIS A 33 -5.80 15.76 -2.75
C HIS A 33 -5.99 15.00 -1.43
N LEU A 34 -6.41 13.74 -1.52
CA LEU A 34 -6.71 12.88 -0.40
C LEU A 34 -5.50 11.98 -0.10
N PHE A 35 -4.93 12.15 1.09
CA PHE A 35 -3.89 11.27 1.61
C PHE A 35 -4.53 10.18 2.48
N MET A 36 -4.32 8.92 2.11
CA MET A 36 -4.94 7.78 2.81
C MET A 36 -3.89 6.77 3.28
N ASP A 37 -4.21 6.11 4.39
CA ASP A 37 -3.46 4.95 4.85
C ASP A 37 -3.68 3.73 3.94
N ASN A 38 -2.73 2.79 3.97
CA ASN A 38 -2.68 1.56 3.21
C ASN A 38 -3.97 0.72 3.29
N TYR A 39 -4.64 0.73 4.45
CA TYR A 39 -5.85 -0.04 4.66
C TYR A 39 -7.02 0.45 3.81
N TYR A 40 -7.11 1.75 3.54
CA TYR A 40 -8.22 2.35 2.81
C TYR A 40 -7.97 2.49 1.31
N ASN A 41 -6.71 2.39 0.88
CA ASN A 41 -6.34 2.57 -0.51
C ASN A 41 -6.67 1.35 -1.39
N SER A 42 -7.27 1.59 -2.55
CA SER A 42 -7.50 0.59 -3.61
C SER A 42 -7.47 1.24 -5.00
N VAL A 43 -7.17 0.44 -6.01
CA VAL A 43 -7.13 0.89 -7.42
C VAL A 43 -8.52 1.28 -7.90
N SER A 44 -9.52 0.44 -7.64
CA SER A 44 -10.94 0.69 -7.94
C SER A 44 -11.48 1.96 -7.27
N LEU A 45 -11.11 2.22 -6.01
CA LEU A 45 -11.52 3.43 -5.31
C LEU A 45 -10.87 4.68 -5.92
N SER A 46 -9.58 4.58 -6.27
CA SER A 46 -8.84 5.70 -6.85
C SER A 46 -9.41 6.11 -8.20
N GLN A 47 -9.86 5.16 -9.02
CA GLN A 47 -10.58 5.44 -10.28
C GLN A 47 -11.89 6.21 -10.02
N LYS A 48 -12.72 5.74 -9.08
CA LYS A 48 -13.97 6.42 -8.71
C LYS A 48 -13.75 7.82 -8.15
N LEU A 49 -12.69 8.02 -7.36
CA LEU A 49 -12.35 9.33 -6.81
C LEU A 49 -11.81 10.27 -7.88
N LEU A 50 -11.11 9.75 -8.88
CA LEU A 50 -10.64 10.52 -10.03
C LEU A 50 -11.81 11.06 -10.86
N GLU A 51 -12.88 10.27 -11.06
CA GLU A 51 -14.12 10.74 -11.69
C GLU A 51 -14.75 11.92 -10.91
N LEU A 52 -14.60 11.92 -9.58
CA LEU A 52 -15.04 13.00 -8.69
C LEU A 52 -14.04 14.18 -8.59
N ARG A 53 -13.04 14.24 -9.48
CA ARG A 53 -11.93 15.21 -9.48
C ARG A 53 -11.20 15.29 -8.13
N THR A 54 -11.05 14.16 -7.45
CA THR A 54 -10.28 14.04 -6.22
C THR A 54 -9.08 13.13 -6.46
N HIS A 55 -7.89 13.69 -6.33
CA HIS A 55 -6.67 12.90 -6.46
C HIS A 55 -6.38 12.17 -5.15
N THR A 56 -5.94 10.92 -5.23
CA THR A 56 -5.57 10.13 -4.06
C THR A 56 -4.08 9.84 -4.04
N THR A 57 -3.49 9.84 -2.85
CA THR A 57 -2.11 9.43 -2.64
C THR A 57 -2.01 8.55 -1.40
N GLY A 58 -1.31 7.44 -1.53
CA GLY A 58 -1.14 6.47 -0.46
C GLY A 58 -0.41 5.23 -0.96
N THR A 59 0.01 4.38 -0.03
CA THR A 59 0.62 3.09 -0.38
C THR A 59 -0.45 2.08 -0.77
N LEU A 60 -0.14 1.19 -1.71
CA LEU A 60 -1.00 0.05 -2.06
C LEU A 60 -0.47 -1.23 -1.41
N ARG A 61 -1.37 -2.01 -0.80
CA ARG A 61 -1.04 -3.33 -0.26
C ARG A 61 -0.94 -4.33 -1.39
N THR A 62 0.20 -5.05 -1.47
CA THR A 62 0.49 -6.05 -2.51
C THR A 62 -0.53 -7.19 -2.55
N ASN A 63 -1.04 -7.62 -1.40
CA ASN A 63 -1.96 -8.76 -1.29
C ASN A 63 -3.43 -8.45 -1.65
N ARG A 64 -3.73 -7.31 -2.30
CA ARG A 64 -5.07 -7.00 -2.81
C ARG A 64 -5.25 -7.57 -4.21
N LYS A 65 -6.43 -8.12 -4.50
CA LYS A 65 -6.74 -8.82 -5.77
C LYS A 65 -6.79 -7.90 -6.99
N ASP A 66 -7.14 -6.64 -6.80
CA ASP A 66 -7.42 -5.68 -7.88
C ASP A 66 -6.19 -4.85 -8.31
N ASN A 67 -4.99 -5.23 -7.85
CA ASN A 67 -3.77 -4.54 -8.24
C ASN A 67 -3.27 -5.07 -9.59
N PRO A 68 -2.81 -4.18 -10.51
CA PRO A 68 -2.20 -4.62 -11.75
C PRO A 68 -0.91 -5.40 -11.48
N LYS A 69 -0.76 -6.52 -12.18
CA LYS A 69 0.35 -7.47 -11.97
C LYS A 69 1.72 -6.83 -12.17
N ASP A 70 1.81 -5.85 -13.08
CA ASP A 70 3.07 -5.18 -13.40
C ASP A 70 3.60 -4.35 -12.22
N ILE A 71 2.70 -3.71 -11.46
CA ILE A 71 3.08 -2.93 -10.27
C ILE A 71 3.54 -3.87 -9.15
N VAL A 72 2.86 -5.01 -8.99
CA VAL A 72 3.23 -6.01 -7.98
C VAL A 72 4.60 -6.62 -8.30
N LYS A 73 4.82 -7.05 -9.55
CA LYS A 73 6.12 -7.58 -10.00
C LYS A 73 7.26 -6.58 -9.83
N LYS A 74 7.07 -5.33 -10.24
CA LYS A 74 8.08 -4.27 -10.07
C LYS A 74 8.42 -4.04 -8.61
N THR A 75 7.42 -4.14 -7.74
CA THR A 75 7.61 -4.03 -6.28
C THR A 75 8.45 -5.20 -5.78
N GLU A 76 8.12 -6.44 -6.17
CA GLU A 76 8.89 -7.64 -5.84
C GLU A 76 10.35 -7.58 -6.32
N GLU A 77 10.58 -7.15 -7.56
CA GLU A 77 11.94 -6.96 -8.10
C GLU A 77 12.74 -5.94 -7.32
N ARG A 78 12.10 -4.83 -6.90
CA ARG A 78 12.73 -3.83 -6.06
C ARG A 78 13.12 -4.42 -4.70
N TRP A 79 12.26 -5.23 -4.09
CA TRP A 79 12.56 -5.92 -2.83
C TRP A 79 13.74 -6.89 -2.98
N LYS A 80 13.79 -7.65 -4.09
CA LYS A 80 14.92 -8.55 -4.40
C LYS A 80 16.24 -7.78 -4.54
N LYS A 81 16.26 -6.70 -5.33
CA LYS A 81 17.46 -5.85 -5.48
C LYS A 81 17.95 -5.28 -4.15
N CYS A 82 17.03 -4.83 -3.28
CA CYS A 82 17.40 -4.36 -1.95
C CYS A 82 17.96 -5.48 -1.07
N LEU A 83 17.42 -6.70 -1.18
CA LEU A 83 17.93 -7.87 -0.47
C LEU A 83 19.34 -8.23 -0.95
N ASP A 84 19.55 -8.29 -2.26
CA ASP A 84 20.85 -8.58 -2.87
C ASP A 84 21.91 -7.55 -2.45
N ALA A 85 21.55 -6.26 -2.42
CA ALA A 85 22.44 -5.20 -1.95
C ALA A 85 22.79 -5.31 -0.44
N ILE A 86 21.87 -5.84 0.38
CA ILE A 86 22.12 -6.11 1.81
C ILE A 86 23.02 -7.33 1.99
N VAL A 87 22.84 -8.38 1.17
CA VAL A 87 23.68 -9.58 1.17
C VAL A 87 25.09 -9.23 0.70
N ASP A 88 25.23 -8.44 -0.35
CA ASP A 88 26.52 -8.02 -0.90
C ASP A 88 27.36 -7.23 0.12
N ARG A 89 26.70 -6.34 0.88
CA ARG A 89 27.34 -5.63 2.00
C ARG A 89 27.80 -6.56 3.14
N ARG A 90 27.20 -7.74 3.28
CA ARG A 90 27.55 -8.75 4.30
C ARG A 90 28.51 -9.83 3.79
N SER A 91 28.63 -10.02 2.47
CA SER A 91 29.53 -11.00 1.85
C SER A 91 30.99 -10.55 1.79
N GLY A 92 31.46 -9.92 2.86
CA GLY A 92 32.80 -10.21 3.39
C GLY A 92 32.90 -11.62 4.00
N LYS A 93 31.81 -12.39 4.12
CA LYS A 93 31.86 -13.85 4.33
C LYS A 93 30.57 -14.56 3.92
N SER A 94 30.74 -15.56 3.06
CA SER A 94 29.70 -16.49 2.59
C SER A 94 29.07 -17.28 3.75
N ARG A 95 27.73 -17.38 3.75
CA ARG A 95 26.96 -18.58 4.10
C ARG A 95 25.47 -18.35 3.83
N THR A 96 24.94 -19.17 2.93
CA THR A 96 23.53 -19.35 2.65
C THR A 96 22.76 -19.68 3.93
N LEU A 97 21.89 -18.78 4.37
CA LEU A 97 20.89 -19.09 5.39
C LEU A 97 19.50 -18.82 4.83
N ASN A 98 18.68 -19.87 4.91
CA ASN A 98 17.38 -20.03 4.30
C ASN A 98 16.45 -18.83 4.50
N ALA A 99 15.82 -18.41 3.40
CA ALA A 99 14.92 -17.26 3.29
C ALA A 99 13.69 -17.29 4.23
N HIS A 100 13.41 -18.42 4.87
CA HIS A 100 12.21 -18.58 5.70
C HIS A 100 12.34 -17.97 7.12
N PHE A 101 13.56 -17.83 7.66
CA PHE A 101 13.76 -17.37 9.05
C PHE A 101 14.08 -15.87 9.21
N MET A 102 14.34 -15.14 8.12
CA MET A 102 14.67 -13.70 8.21
C MET A 102 13.46 -12.77 8.40
N CYS A 103 12.23 -13.28 8.26
CA CYS A 103 11.03 -12.44 8.27
C CYS A 103 10.69 -11.85 9.67
N GLN A 104 11.08 -12.51 10.76
CA GLN A 104 10.74 -12.03 12.12
C GLN A 104 11.78 -11.07 12.72
N TYR A 105 13.06 -11.18 12.35
CA TYR A 105 14.12 -10.41 13.03
C TYR A 105 14.31 -8.98 12.50
N VAL A 106 13.84 -8.67 11.29
CA VAL A 106 14.14 -7.39 10.61
C VAL A 106 13.16 -6.26 11.02
N VAL A 107 11.98 -6.58 11.55
CA VAL A 107 10.95 -5.56 11.83
C VAL A 107 11.23 -4.73 13.09
N ARG A 108 12.07 -5.18 14.02
CA ARG A 108 12.36 -4.45 15.28
C ARG A 108 13.57 -3.51 15.26
N ARG A 109 14.41 -3.50 14.21
CA ARG A 109 15.68 -2.73 14.21
C ARG A 109 15.88 -1.77 13.04
N LEU A 110 14.86 -1.51 12.23
CA LEU A 110 14.94 -0.55 11.13
C LEU A 110 14.00 0.66 11.37
N ARG A 111 14.35 1.51 12.35
CA ARG A 111 14.16 2.96 12.16
C ARG A 111 15.33 3.46 11.30
N LEU A 112 15.25 3.27 9.98
CA LEU A 112 16.07 4.04 9.06
C LEU A 112 15.26 4.26 7.78
N TYR A 113 14.48 5.34 7.79
CA TYR A 113 14.15 6.06 6.57
C TYR A 113 15.43 6.72 6.04
N PRO A 114 15.70 6.63 4.74
CA PRO A 114 16.25 7.75 4.01
C PRO A 114 15.13 8.35 3.16
N LEU A 115 14.51 9.40 3.69
CA LEU A 115 14.03 10.51 2.88
C LEU A 115 15.27 11.18 2.30
N CYS A 116 15.49 11.06 0.99
CA CYS A 116 16.31 11.96 0.17
C CYS A 116 16.04 11.59 -1.30
N HIS A 117 15.15 12.34 -1.94
CA HIS A 117 15.48 13.37 -2.93
C HIS A 117 15.83 12.76 -4.30
N ASN A 118 14.88 12.82 -5.23
CA ASN A 118 15.25 13.01 -6.62
C ASN A 118 14.27 13.97 -7.27
N ARG A 119 14.84 15.14 -7.55
CA ARG A 119 14.43 16.12 -8.55
C ARG A 119 14.50 15.48 -9.93
#